data_AF-A0A550J8Z1-F1
#
_entry.id   AF-A0A550J8Z1-F1
#
_cell.length_a   1.000
_cell.length_b   1.000
_cell.length_c   1.000
_cell.angle_alpha   90.00
_cell.angle_beta   90.00
_cell.angle_gamma   90.00
#
_symmetry.space_group_name_H-M   'P 1'
#
loop_
_entity.id
_entity.type
_entity.pdbx_description
1 polymer ?
#
loop_
_entity_poly.entity_id
_entity_poly.type
_entity_poly.pdbx_seq_one_letter_code
_entity_poly.pdbx_strand_id
1 'polypeptide(L)'
;MTNEQILLTIVSSLLSGIIGVFISSLFYSRLEKRKMKIETARKMFGARHNIAGTDFKSAMNEIMIVFSDSQKVINAMENMFSVVETPPSARSEKAADEALIKLMKEMCTDIGVNYKNLPESYYLKFFTMP
;
A
#
# COMPACT_ATOMS: atom_id res chain seq x y z
N MET A 1 -43.21 34.62 6.14
CA MET A 1 -42.60 33.36 6.60
C MET A 1 -43.15 33.05 7.96
N THR A 2 -43.65 31.84 8.20
CA THR A 2 -44.07 31.43 9.54
C THR A 2 -42.83 31.03 10.35
N ASN A 3 -42.89 31.16 11.68
CA ASN A 3 -41.78 30.79 12.57
C ASN A 3 -41.33 29.33 12.36
N GLU A 4 -42.26 28.45 11.99
CA GLU A 4 -41.99 27.06 11.63
C GLU A 4 -41.10 26.95 10.39
N GLN A 5 -41.32 27.76 9.34
CA GLN A 5 -40.49 27.76 8.13
C GLN A 5 -39.06 28.22 8.42
N ILE A 6 -38.89 29.21 9.31
CA ILE A 6 -37.58 29.70 9.73
C ILE A 6 -36.83 28.61 10.51
N LEU A 7 -37.49 27.95 11.46
CA LEU A 7 -36.92 26.83 12.22
C LEU A 7 -36.50 25.68 11.30
N LEU A 8 -37.37 25.28 10.37
CA LEU A 8 -37.10 24.21 9.41
C LEU A 8 -35.89 24.53 8.54
N THR A 9 -35.76 25.78 8.08
CA THR A 9 -34.64 26.21 7.24
C THR A 9 -33.33 26.17 8.01
N ILE A 10 -33.33 26.62 9.26
CA ILE A 10 -32.14 26.59 10.14
C ILE A 10 -31.72 25.15 10.45
N VAL A 11 -32.67 24.28 10.82
CA VAL A 11 -32.38 22.88 11.11
C VAL A 11 -31.88 22.15 9.87
N SER A 12 -32.47 22.41 8.70
CA SER A 12 -32.07 21.78 7.45
C SER A 12 -30.68 22.21 6.99
N SER A 13 -30.33 23.49 7.15
CA SER A 13 -29.00 23.99 6.81
C SER A 13 -27.92 23.48 7.76
N LEU A 14 -28.25 23.25 9.04
CA LEU A 14 -27.34 22.65 10.01
C LEU A 14 -27.10 21.16 9.73
N LEU A 15 -28.17 20.40 9.47
CA LEU A 15 -28.10 18.97 9.17
C LEU A 15 -27.30 18.70 7.89
N SER A 16 -27.48 19.51 6.84
CA SER A 16 -26.73 19.35 5.60
C SER A 16 -25.22 19.56 5.80
N GLY A 17 -24.83 20.53 6.64
CA GLY A 17 -23.44 20.75 7.02
C GLY A 17 -22.83 19.55 7.74
N ILE A 18 -23.54 18.98 8.73
CA ILE A 18 -23.08 17.82 9.51
C ILE A 18 -22.89 16.59 8.61
N ILE A 19 -23.86 16.32 7.73
CA ILE A 19 -23.78 15.20 6.78
C ILE A 19 -22.58 15.39 5.84
N GLY A 20 -22.36 16.62 5.34
CA GLY A 20 -21.22 16.94 4.49
C GLY A 20 -19.88 16.66 5.17
N VAL A 21 -19.74 17.03 6.44
CA VAL A 21 -18.52 16.77 7.23
C VAL A 21 -18.30 15.27 7.41
N PHE A 22 -19.35 14.50 7.72
CA PHE A 22 -19.23 13.06 7.93
C PHE A 22 -18.83 12.30 6.65
N ILE A 23 -19.47 12.61 5.52
CA ILE A 23 -19.12 12.03 4.22
C ILE A 23 -17.69 12.39 3.85
N SER A 24 -17.31 13.66 4.03
CA SER A 24 -15.95 14.12 3.73
C SER A 24 -14.93 13.40 4.59
N SER A 25 -15.17 13.27 5.90
CA SER A 25 -14.27 12.57 6.83
C SER A 25 -14.03 11.12 6.40
N LEU A 26 -15.11 10.37 6.08
CA LEU A 26 -14.99 8.99 5.60
C LEU A 26 -14.19 8.89 4.30
N PHE A 27 -14.40 9.83 3.37
CA PHE A 27 -13.67 9.86 2.12
C PHE A 27 -12.18 10.17 2.32
N TYR A 28 -11.84 11.18 3.13
CA TYR A 28 -10.47 11.55 3.44
C TYR A 28 -9.71 10.44 4.15
N SER A 29 -10.31 9.76 5.14
CA SER A 29 -9.66 8.64 5.81
C SER A 29 -9.31 7.50 4.86
N ARG A 30 -10.14 7.22 3.84
CA ARG A 30 -9.82 6.23 2.80
C ARG A 30 -8.68 6.68 1.89
N LEU A 31 -8.66 7.97 1.52
CA LEU A 31 -7.58 8.54 0.72
C LEU A 31 -6.24 8.53 1.44
N GLU A 32 -6.22 8.87 2.74
CA GLU A 32 -5.00 8.84 3.56
C GLU A 32 -4.42 7.44 3.66
N LYS A 33 -5.26 6.43 3.92
CA LYS A 33 -4.82 5.03 3.91
C LYS A 33 -4.20 4.63 2.58
N ARG A 34 -4.86 4.97 1.46
CA ARG A 34 -4.32 4.70 0.12
C ARG A 34 -3.01 5.45 -0.14
N LYS A 35 -2.90 6.70 0.34
CA LYS A 35 -1.69 7.52 0.22
C LYS A 35 -0.52 6.87 0.96
N MET A 36 -0.72 6.38 2.18
CA MET A 36 0.31 5.65 2.94
C MET A 36 0.78 4.41 2.18
N LYS A 37 -0.14 3.58 1.68
CA LYS A 37 0.18 2.40 0.85
C LYS A 37 1.03 2.75 -0.38
N ILE A 38 0.66 3.81 -1.10
CA ILE A 38 1.42 4.31 -2.25
C ILE A 38 2.82 4.78 -1.85
N GLU A 39 2.93 5.47 -0.72
CA GLU A 39 4.21 5.98 -0.24
C GLU A 39 5.16 4.86 0.19
N THR A 40 4.67 3.88 0.95
CA THR A 40 5.45 2.69 1.33
C THR A 40 5.90 1.91 0.10
N ALA A 41 4.99 1.69 -0.86
CA ALA A 41 5.33 1.05 -2.13
C ALA A 41 6.40 1.85 -2.88
N ARG A 42 6.27 3.18 -2.98
CA ARG A 42 7.25 4.05 -3.63
C ARG A 42 8.62 3.97 -2.95
N LYS A 43 8.69 4.00 -1.62
CA LYS A 43 9.93 3.85 -0.85
C LYS A 43 10.60 2.51 -1.17
N MET A 44 9.84 1.42 -1.10
CA MET A 44 10.34 0.08 -1.44
C MET A 44 10.85 0.01 -2.89
N PHE A 45 10.04 0.46 -3.86
CA PHE A 45 10.41 0.44 -5.28
C PHE A 45 11.60 1.37 -5.61
N GLY A 46 11.76 2.48 -4.90
CA GLY A 46 12.89 3.41 -5.08
C GLY A 46 14.19 2.90 -4.46
N ALA A 47 14.11 2.24 -3.30
CA ALA A 47 15.26 1.70 -2.58
C ALA A 47 15.77 0.35 -3.16
N ARG A 48 15.20 -0.14 -4.27
CA ARG A 48 15.59 -1.41 -4.91
C ARG A 48 17.06 -1.52 -5.31
N HIS A 49 17.71 -0.40 -5.59
CA HIS A 49 19.13 -0.36 -5.91
C HIS A 49 20.02 -0.82 -4.74
N ASN A 50 19.50 -0.76 -3.51
CA ASN A 50 20.20 -1.17 -2.29
C ASN A 50 19.28 -1.96 -1.36
N ILE A 51 19.07 -3.23 -1.69
CA ILE A 51 18.24 -4.18 -0.91
C ILE A 51 18.78 -4.36 0.53
N ALA A 52 20.10 -4.25 0.73
CA ALA A 52 20.72 -4.32 2.04
C ALA A 52 20.58 -3.02 2.86
N GLY A 53 20.18 -1.93 2.21
CA GLY A 53 20.08 -0.59 2.76
C GLY A 53 18.97 -0.45 3.81
N THR A 54 19.13 0.58 4.65
CA THR A 54 18.16 0.92 5.70
C THR A 54 16.79 1.25 5.13
N ASP A 55 16.75 1.92 3.97
CA ASP A 55 15.52 2.42 3.38
C ASP A 55 14.63 1.27 2.86
N PHE A 56 15.26 0.25 2.26
CA PHE A 56 14.54 -0.94 1.81
C PHE A 56 14.00 -1.73 3.01
N LYS A 57 14.83 -1.97 4.04
CA LYS A 57 14.42 -2.68 5.26
C LYS A 57 13.30 -1.95 6.02
N SER A 58 13.41 -0.63 6.11
CA SER A 58 12.38 0.21 6.73
C SER A 58 11.05 0.09 5.99
N ALA A 59 11.07 0.21 4.66
CA ALA A 59 9.88 0.05 3.84
C ALA A 59 9.28 -1.36 3.96
N MET A 60 10.10 -2.41 4.01
CA MET A 60 9.64 -3.80 4.19
C MET A 60 8.92 -4.00 5.53
N ASN A 61 9.45 -3.45 6.62
CA ASN A 61 8.82 -3.55 7.94
C ASN A 61 7.51 -2.77 8.01
N GLU A 62 7.43 -1.64 7.31
CA GLU A 62 6.23 -0.79 7.24
C GLU A 62 5.06 -1.50 6.55
N ILE A 63 5.33 -2.42 5.60
CA ILE A 63 4.29 -3.15 4.84
C ILE A 63 3.29 -3.86 5.76
N MET A 64 3.77 -4.49 6.84
CA MET A 64 2.91 -5.27 7.77
C MET A 64 1.81 -4.40 8.41
N ILE A 65 2.13 -3.13 8.69
CA ILE A 65 1.19 -2.20 9.33
C ILE A 65 0.31 -1.54 8.27
N VAL A 66 0.91 -1.04 7.19
CA VAL A 66 0.23 -0.24 6.15
C VAL A 66 -0.70 -1.08 5.28
N PHE A 67 -0.41 -2.37 5.10
CA PHE A 67 -1.24 -3.32 4.35
C PHE A 67 -1.94 -4.34 5.27
N SER A 68 -2.12 -4.02 6.55
CA SER A 68 -2.80 -4.88 7.53
C SER A 68 -4.25 -5.23 7.15
N ASP A 69 -4.90 -4.43 6.32
CA ASP A 69 -6.23 -4.68 5.76
C ASP A 69 -6.22 -5.60 4.53
N SER A 70 -5.04 -5.95 3.99
CA SER A 70 -4.87 -6.75 2.78
C SER A 70 -4.23 -8.10 3.05
N GLN A 71 -5.07 -9.11 3.25
CA GLN A 71 -4.60 -10.48 3.54
C GLN A 71 -3.66 -11.02 2.45
N LYS A 72 -3.86 -10.62 1.19
CA LYS A 72 -2.99 -11.04 0.07
C LYS A 72 -1.56 -10.55 0.22
N VAL A 73 -1.39 -9.28 0.62
CA VAL A 73 -0.07 -8.68 0.84
C VAL A 73 0.59 -9.27 2.07
N ILE A 74 -0.16 -9.46 3.16
CA ILE A 74 0.36 -10.11 4.38
C ILE A 74 0.83 -11.53 4.10
N ASN A 75 0.02 -12.35 3.40
CA ASN A 75 0.42 -13.71 3.04
C ASN A 75 1.66 -13.73 2.12
N ALA A 76 1.79 -12.75 1.22
CA ALA A 76 2.97 -12.63 0.39
C ALA A 76 4.22 -12.22 1.19
N MET A 77 4.06 -11.39 2.22
CA MET A 77 5.12 -10.97 3.13
C MET A 77 5.57 -12.13 4.04
N GLU A 78 4.64 -12.91 4.58
CA GLU A 78 4.95 -14.12 5.34
C GLU A 78 5.72 -15.14 4.49
N ASN A 79 5.30 -15.32 3.23
CA ASN A 79 6.04 -16.14 2.28
C ASN A 79 7.44 -15.57 1.98
N MET A 80 7.63 -14.25 2.00
CA MET A 80 8.96 -13.67 1.85
C MET A 80 9.84 -13.98 3.06
N PHE A 81 9.30 -13.82 4.28
CA PHE A 81 10.02 -14.14 5.52
C PHE A 81 10.40 -15.61 5.60
N SER A 82 9.48 -16.54 5.33
CA SER A 82 9.76 -17.98 5.39
C SER A 82 10.87 -18.39 4.41
N VAL A 83 10.90 -17.81 3.22
CA VAL A 83 11.94 -18.10 2.23
C VAL A 83 13.28 -17.48 2.65
N VAL A 84 13.30 -16.34 3.34
CA VAL A 84 14.52 -15.74 3.92
C VAL A 84 15.06 -16.52 5.11
N GLU A 85 14.19 -17.07 5.96
CA GLU A 85 14.56 -17.90 7.10
C GLU A 85 15.04 -19.31 6.68
N THR A 86 14.66 -19.77 5.48
CA THR A 86 15.10 -21.05 4.95
C THR A 86 16.61 -21.03 4.66
N PRO A 87 17.38 -22.04 5.13
CA PRO A 87 18.81 -22.12 4.88
C PRO A 87 19.16 -22.08 3.39
N PRO A 88 20.27 -21.44 2.98
CA PRO A 88 20.70 -21.36 1.59
C PRO A 88 20.85 -22.73 0.90
N SER A 89 21.12 -23.78 1.69
CA SER A 89 21.25 -25.17 1.22
C SER A 89 19.92 -25.83 0.82
N ALA A 90 18.78 -25.30 1.25
CA ALA A 90 17.44 -25.83 0.99
C ALA A 90 16.58 -24.90 0.11
N ARG A 91 17.14 -23.76 -0.33
CA ARG A 91 16.44 -22.72 -1.09
C ARG A 91 16.93 -22.71 -2.53
N SER A 92 16.03 -22.53 -3.50
CA SER A 92 16.46 -22.26 -4.88
C SER A 92 17.06 -20.84 -4.96
N GLU A 93 18.12 -20.66 -5.76
CA GLU A 93 18.81 -19.37 -5.93
C GLU A 93 17.86 -18.23 -6.33
N LYS A 94 16.72 -18.56 -6.94
CA LYS A 94 15.68 -17.62 -7.41
C LYS A 94 14.48 -17.46 -6.47
N ALA A 95 14.34 -18.27 -5.42
CA ALA A 95 13.16 -18.21 -4.55
C ALA A 95 13.01 -16.86 -3.83
N ALA A 96 14.12 -16.18 -3.55
CA ALA A 96 14.10 -14.82 -3.00
C ALA A 96 13.47 -13.81 -3.95
N ASP A 97 13.93 -13.84 -5.19
CA ASP A 97 13.51 -12.92 -6.23
C ASP A 97 12.05 -13.16 -6.58
N GLU A 98 11.63 -14.42 -6.69
CA GLU A 98 10.23 -14.79 -6.96
C GLU A 98 9.28 -14.34 -5.83
N ALA A 99 9.67 -14.56 -4.57
CA ALA A 99 8.88 -14.11 -3.42
C ALA A 99 8.78 -12.58 -3.35
N LEU A 100 9.87 -11.86 -3.66
CA LEU A 100 9.90 -10.41 -3.71
C LEU A 100 9.00 -9.88 -4.85
N ILE A 101 9.09 -10.45 -6.04
CA ILE A 101 8.24 -10.09 -7.18
C ILE A 101 6.77 -10.31 -6.84
N LYS A 102 6.44 -11.45 -6.20
CA LYS A 102 5.08 -11.75 -5.76
C LYS A 102 4.56 -10.69 -4.79
N LEU A 103 5.35 -10.32 -3.78
CA LEU A 103 4.98 -9.26 -2.83
C LEU A 103 4.73 -7.92 -3.55
N MET A 104 5.62 -7.53 -4.46
CA MET A 104 5.49 -6.30 -5.24
C MET A 104 4.21 -6.28 -6.09
N LYS A 105 3.87 -7.42 -6.72
CA LYS A 105 2.65 -7.56 -7.51
C LYS A 105 1.40 -7.46 -6.64
N GLU A 106 1.37 -8.14 -5.49
CA GLU A 106 0.22 -8.08 -4.57
C GLU A 106 0.04 -6.66 -4.00
N MET A 107 1.12 -5.96 -3.65
CA MET A 107 1.04 -4.54 -3.24
C MET A 107 0.46 -3.65 -4.33
N CYS A 108 0.91 -3.81 -5.59
CA CYS A 108 0.35 -3.06 -6.71
C CYS A 108 -1.13 -3.37 -6.94
N THR A 109 -1.54 -4.64 -6.80
CA THR A 109 -2.94 -5.06 -6.91
C THR A 109 -3.79 -4.38 -5.84
N ASP A 110 -3.31 -4.35 -4.59
CA ASP A 110 -4.02 -3.74 -3.47
C ASP A 110 -4.19 -2.22 -3.62
N ILE A 111 -3.15 -1.52 -4.10
CA ILE A 111 -3.19 -0.09 -4.37
C ILE A 111 -4.08 0.27 -5.59
N GLY A 112 -4.32 -0.71 -6.46
CA GLY A 112 -4.99 -0.53 -7.74
C GLY A 112 -4.08 0.09 -8.81
N VAL A 113 -2.76 -0.15 -8.74
CA VAL A 113 -1.81 0.22 -9.81
C VAL A 113 -1.86 -0.87 -10.87
N ASN A 114 -2.13 -0.50 -12.12
CA ASN A 114 -2.16 -1.46 -13.23
C ASN A 114 -0.72 -1.77 -13.70
N TYR A 115 -0.30 -3.02 -13.56
CA TYR A 115 1.04 -3.50 -13.96
C TYR A 115 0.99 -4.64 -14.99
N LYS A 116 -0.17 -4.87 -15.64
CA LYS A 116 -0.45 -6.06 -16.47
C LYS A 116 0.56 -6.37 -17.59
N ASN A 117 1.36 -5.39 -18.02
CA ASN A 117 2.30 -5.54 -19.12
C ASN A 117 3.78 -5.39 -18.70
N LEU A 118 4.10 -5.38 -17.40
CA LEU A 118 5.48 -5.27 -16.93
C LEU A 118 6.15 -6.64 -16.88
N PRO A 119 7.27 -6.86 -17.61
CA PRO A 119 8.00 -8.11 -17.52
C PRO A 119 8.58 -8.29 -16.11
N GLU A 120 8.59 -9.51 -15.59
CA GLU A 120 9.08 -9.83 -14.25
C GLU A 120 10.53 -9.39 -14.02
N SER A 121 11.34 -9.38 -15.08
CA SER A 121 12.73 -8.92 -15.06
C SER A 121 12.87 -7.44 -14.71
N TYR A 122 11.87 -6.60 -14.95
CA TYR A 122 11.89 -5.16 -14.59
C TYR A 122 11.69 -4.92 -13.09
N TYR A 123 11.22 -5.93 -12.35
CA TYR A 123 11.09 -5.81 -10.90
C TYR A 123 12.44 -5.93 -10.21
N LEU A 124 13.35 -6.72 -10.79
CA LEU A 124 14.70 -7.00 -10.28
C LEU A 124 15.78 -6.09 -10.89
N LYS A 125 15.60 -5.64 -12.13
CA LYS A 125 16.54 -4.73 -12.79
C LYS A 125 16.32 -3.29 -12.31
N PHE A 126 17.37 -2.67 -11.81
CA PHE A 126 17.40 -1.25 -11.44
C PHE A 126 18.44 -0.52 -12.28
N PHE A 127 18.25 0.79 -12.46
CA PHE A 127 19.19 1.62 -13.21
C PHE A 127 20.43 1.90 -12.36
N THR A 128 21.57 1.35 -12.78
CA THR A 128 22.90 1.77 -12.35
C THR A 128 23.53 2.52 -13.51
N MET A 129 23.37 3.84 -13.57
CA MET A 129 24.22 4.65 -14.45
C MET A 129 25.58 4.82 -13.76
N PRO A 130 26.69 4.67 -14.50
CA PRO A 130 28.04 4.95 -13.98
C PRO A 130 28.25 6.44 -13.69
#